data_AF-A0ABD3ERQ3-F1
#
_entry.id   AF-A0ABD3ERQ3-F1
#
_cell.length_a   1.000
_cell.length_b   1.000
_cell.length_c   1.000
_cell.angle_alpha   90.00
_cell.angle_beta   90.00
_cell.angle_gamma   90.00
#
_symmetry.space_group_name_H-M   'P 1'
#
loop_
_entity.id
_entity.type
_entity.pdbx_description
1 polymer ?
#
loop_
_entity_poly.entity_id
_entity_poly.type
_entity_poly.pdbx_seq_one_letter_code
_entity_poly.pdbx_strand_id
1 'polypeptide(L)'
;MAVKYMNARADAAQQRAYEAAKARQEALKAEREKPIKRRFFTPEELFPFNGENGQPIYIAVLDEVYDVSRKRDFYGPGEGYHLFAGRDASRALAKMSFEKEDLDSDDLSDLSFMDKETLNDWVTKFSVYNSYPNVGRVLRRRDLTLEQLRPFNGLDNPRKVVYVAVNGNIYDVTLDGLDHYGPEGGYKQFAGRDCSRSLACMSFLDEYLDNPTLEGITEQQQETLTKWEDKFKEKYPVVGKLIK
;
A
#
# COMPACT_ATOMS: atom_id res chain seq x y z
N MET A 1 31.42 36.10 47.06
CA MET A 1 31.80 35.91 45.63
C MET A 1 31.40 34.53 45.11
N ALA A 2 31.75 33.41 45.76
CA ALA A 2 31.49 32.05 45.27
C ALA A 2 30.01 31.68 44.96
N VAL A 3 29.05 32.15 45.76
CA VAL A 3 27.62 31.80 45.60
C VAL A 3 27.01 32.36 44.30
N LYS A 4 27.41 33.57 43.86
CA LYS A 4 26.95 34.16 42.59
C LYS A 4 27.47 33.39 41.36
N TYR A 5 28.69 32.86 41.42
CA TYR A 5 29.28 32.07 40.32
C TYR A 5 28.69 30.66 40.22
N MET A 6 28.28 30.05 41.33
CA MET A 6 27.61 28.75 41.32
C MET A 6 26.19 28.83 40.72
N ASN A 7 25.43 29.88 41.03
CA ASN A 7 24.09 30.09 40.45
C ASN A 7 24.14 30.35 38.94
N ALA A 8 25.07 31.18 38.45
CA ALA A 8 25.23 31.43 37.02
C ALA A 8 25.61 30.18 36.21
N ARG A 9 26.36 29.24 36.80
CA ARG A 9 26.68 27.94 36.17
C ARG A 9 25.47 26.99 36.18
N ALA A 10 24.66 26.99 37.23
CA ALA A 10 23.44 26.21 37.30
C ALA A 10 22.38 26.71 36.30
N ASP A 11 22.21 28.03 36.18
CA ASP A 11 21.29 28.65 35.23
C ASP A 11 21.73 28.37 33.77
N ALA A 12 23.03 28.44 33.49
CA ALA A 12 23.57 28.10 32.17
C ALA A 12 23.42 26.60 31.84
N ALA A 13 23.52 25.71 32.83
CA ALA A 13 23.28 24.28 32.63
C ALA A 13 21.80 23.97 32.36
N GLN A 14 20.89 24.64 33.08
CA GLN A 14 19.45 24.49 32.88
C GLN A 14 18.99 25.04 31.53
N GLN A 15 19.53 26.19 31.10
CA GLN A 15 19.26 26.76 29.78
C GLN A 15 19.75 25.83 28.65
N ARG A 16 20.95 25.27 28.76
CA ARG A 16 21.48 24.30 27.77
C ARG A 16 20.64 23.03 27.71
N ALA A 17 20.16 22.52 28.85
CA ALA A 17 19.27 21.37 28.90
C ALA A 17 17.92 21.65 28.23
N TYR A 18 17.34 22.84 28.46
CA TYR A 18 16.12 23.29 27.81
C TYR A 18 16.30 23.41 26.28
N GLU A 19 17.36 24.06 25.83
CA GLU A 19 17.67 24.21 24.40
C GLU A 19 17.92 22.86 23.73
N ALA A 20 18.64 21.94 24.37
CA ALA A 20 18.86 20.59 23.86
C ALA A 20 17.54 19.78 23.77
N ALA A 21 16.67 19.89 24.78
CA ALA A 21 15.36 19.24 24.77
C ALA A 21 14.45 19.81 23.67
N LYS A 22 14.44 21.14 23.51
CA LYS A 22 13.69 21.83 22.45
C LYS A 22 14.21 21.43 21.06
N ALA A 23 15.52 21.48 20.84
CA ALA A 23 16.13 21.05 19.57
C ALA A 23 15.84 19.58 19.25
N ARG A 24 15.85 18.69 20.26
CA ARG A 24 15.46 17.29 20.08
C ARG A 24 13.99 17.16 19.70
N GLN A 25 13.08 17.93 20.32
CA GLN A 25 11.67 17.93 19.96
C GLN A 25 11.43 18.47 18.55
N GLU A 26 12.11 19.55 18.17
CA GLU A 26 12.04 20.12 16.83
C GLU A 26 12.59 19.17 15.77
N ALA A 27 13.70 18.49 16.05
CA ALA A 27 14.26 17.46 15.16
C ALA A 27 13.30 16.26 15.03
N LEU A 28 12.71 15.78 16.13
CA LEU A 28 11.71 14.71 16.09
C LEU A 28 10.46 15.13 15.32
N LYS A 29 10.03 16.40 15.44
CA LYS A 29 8.90 16.93 14.67
C LYS A 29 9.23 17.02 13.18
N ALA A 30 10.39 17.57 12.83
CA ALA A 30 10.84 17.67 11.44
C ALA A 30 10.99 16.28 10.80
N GLU A 31 11.52 15.29 11.53
CA GLU A 31 11.61 13.91 11.06
C GLU A 31 10.23 13.31 10.80
N ARG A 32 9.23 13.61 11.65
CA ARG A 32 7.84 13.15 11.48
C ARG A 32 7.14 13.79 10.29
N GLU A 33 7.52 15.00 9.93
CA GLU A 33 6.94 15.77 8.81
C GLU A 33 7.61 15.46 7.48
N LYS A 34 8.70 14.68 7.46
CA LYS A 34 9.31 14.23 6.21
C LYS A 34 8.30 13.43 5.39
N PRO A 35 8.21 13.69 4.08
CA PRO A 35 7.32 12.93 3.21
C PRO A 35 7.75 11.46 3.21
N ILE A 36 6.79 10.59 3.49
CA ILE A 36 7.00 9.14 3.48
C ILE A 36 7.03 8.69 2.03
N LYS A 37 8.18 8.15 1.58
CA LYS A 37 8.27 7.53 0.27
C LYS A 37 7.59 6.18 0.32
N ARG A 38 6.37 6.11 -0.22
CA ARG A 38 5.62 4.86 -0.35
C ARG A 38 6.21 3.99 -1.46
N ARG A 39 6.12 2.66 -1.30
CA ARG A 39 6.54 1.69 -2.32
C ARG A 39 5.71 0.41 -2.25
N PHE A 40 5.92 -0.45 -3.23
CA PHE A 40 5.44 -1.83 -3.17
C PHE A 40 6.37 -2.74 -2.36
N PHE A 41 5.77 -3.72 -1.70
CA PHE A 41 6.44 -4.82 -0.99
C PHE A 41 5.85 -6.14 -1.47
N THR A 42 6.67 -7.08 -1.91
CA THR A 42 6.27 -8.50 -1.92
C THR A 42 6.13 -9.00 -0.47
N PRO A 43 5.34 -10.07 -0.21
CA PRO A 43 5.29 -10.66 1.13
C PRO A 43 6.68 -11.00 1.69
N GLU A 44 7.58 -11.50 0.84
CA GLU A 44 8.95 -11.84 1.19
C GLU A 44 9.79 -10.61 1.54
N GLU A 45 9.60 -9.50 0.83
CA GLU A 45 10.25 -8.22 1.16
C GLU A 45 9.66 -7.57 2.42
N LEU A 46 8.40 -7.84 2.76
CA LEU A 46 7.77 -7.31 3.96
C LEU A 46 8.23 -8.05 5.22
N PHE A 47 8.49 -9.36 5.10
CA PHE A 47 8.81 -10.25 6.22
C PHE A 47 9.91 -9.78 7.18
N PRO A 48 11.05 -9.21 6.72
CA PRO A 48 12.11 -8.74 7.62
C PRO A 48 11.71 -7.54 8.49
N PHE A 49 10.62 -6.85 8.18
CA PHE A 49 10.14 -5.68 8.92
C PHE A 49 9.30 -6.10 10.13
N ASN A 50 9.83 -7.01 10.94
CA ASN A 50 9.15 -7.60 12.09
C ASN A 50 9.58 -6.99 13.44
N GLY A 51 10.53 -6.05 13.45
CA GLY A 51 11.08 -5.46 14.67
C GLY A 51 12.32 -6.16 15.25
N GLU A 52 12.66 -7.34 14.75
CA GLU A 52 13.89 -8.05 15.14
C GLU A 52 15.12 -7.41 14.50
N ASN A 53 16.31 -7.69 15.05
CA ASN A 53 17.58 -7.22 14.49
C ASN A 53 17.66 -5.69 14.24
N GLY A 54 16.88 -4.91 15.00
CA GLY A 54 16.80 -3.46 14.84
C GLY A 54 15.98 -2.98 13.63
N GLN A 55 15.31 -3.88 12.90
CA GLN A 55 14.40 -3.51 11.81
C GLN A 55 13.18 -2.74 12.35
N PRO A 56 12.56 -1.89 11.50
CA PRO A 56 11.25 -1.34 11.83
C PRO A 56 10.18 -2.45 11.84
N ILE A 57 9.01 -2.12 12.37
CA ILE A 57 7.85 -3.01 12.47
C ILE A 57 6.80 -2.53 11.48
N TYR A 58 6.62 -3.28 10.39
CA TYR A 58 5.59 -3.02 9.39
C TYR A 58 4.50 -4.07 9.49
N ILE A 59 3.24 -3.65 9.33
CA ILE A 59 2.09 -4.55 9.27
C ILE A 59 1.22 -4.08 8.11
N ALA A 60 0.84 -5.00 7.24
CA ALA A 60 -0.15 -4.71 6.20
C ALA A 60 -1.55 -5.08 6.65
N VAL A 61 -2.52 -4.21 6.31
CA VAL A 61 -3.96 -4.46 6.50
C VAL A 61 -4.65 -4.02 5.22
N LEU A 62 -5.35 -4.96 4.57
CA LEU A 62 -5.91 -4.83 3.22
C LEU A 62 -4.89 -4.32 2.19
N ASP A 63 -3.72 -4.96 2.19
CA ASP A 63 -2.53 -4.61 1.40
C ASP A 63 -1.89 -3.25 1.76
N GLU A 64 -2.52 -2.36 2.52
CA GLU A 64 -1.90 -1.11 2.96
C GLU A 64 -0.86 -1.37 4.06
N VAL A 65 0.40 -0.99 3.84
CA VAL A 65 1.52 -1.25 4.75
C VAL A 65 1.73 -0.07 5.69
N TYR A 66 1.60 -0.32 7.00
CA TYR A 66 1.75 0.69 8.04
C TYR A 66 3.02 0.49 8.87
N ASP A 67 3.73 1.58 9.15
CA ASP A 67 4.82 1.61 10.12
C ASP A 67 4.28 1.72 11.55
N VAL A 68 4.30 0.60 12.26
CA VAL A 68 3.86 0.50 13.65
C VAL A 68 5.04 0.50 14.63
N SER A 69 6.25 0.88 14.20
CA SER A 69 7.48 0.86 15.02
C SER A 69 7.40 1.69 16.29
N ARG A 70 6.44 2.63 16.39
CA ARG A 70 6.21 3.42 17.61
C ARG A 70 5.44 2.67 18.69
N LYS A 71 4.89 1.51 18.37
CA LYS A 71 4.11 0.65 19.25
C LYS A 71 4.83 -0.69 19.47
N ARG A 72 6.14 -0.62 19.74
CA ARG A 72 6.96 -1.82 20.02
C ARG A 72 6.47 -2.59 21.24
N ASP A 73 5.81 -1.90 22.16
CA ASP A 73 5.11 -2.45 23.34
C ASP A 73 3.88 -3.31 23.00
N PHE A 74 3.45 -3.34 21.73
CA PHE A 74 2.37 -4.20 21.26
C PHE A 74 2.84 -5.18 20.17
N TYR A 75 3.64 -4.70 19.22
CA TYR A 75 4.02 -5.43 18.01
C TYR A 75 5.50 -5.86 17.99
N GLY A 76 6.30 -5.42 18.98
CA GLY A 76 7.72 -5.73 19.03
C GLY A 76 7.98 -7.19 19.41
N PRO A 77 9.22 -7.69 19.19
CA PRO A 77 9.58 -9.06 19.52
C PRO A 77 9.24 -9.42 20.97
N GLY A 78 8.48 -10.51 21.14
CA GLY A 78 8.01 -10.99 22.44
C GLY A 78 6.66 -10.43 22.90
N GLU A 79 6.09 -9.45 22.21
CA GLU A 79 4.78 -8.88 22.54
C GLU A 79 3.62 -9.64 21.91
N GLY A 80 2.42 -9.46 22.46
CA GLY A 80 1.22 -10.25 22.11
C GLY A 80 0.79 -10.17 20.64
N TYR A 81 1.09 -9.08 19.94
CA TYR A 81 0.76 -8.92 18.51
C TYR A 81 1.97 -9.03 17.58
N HIS A 82 3.11 -9.50 18.10
CA HIS A 82 4.33 -9.64 17.31
C HIS A 82 4.16 -10.54 16.06
N LEU A 83 3.29 -11.55 16.13
CA LEU A 83 3.06 -12.48 15.02
C LEU A 83 2.53 -11.79 13.75
N PHE A 84 1.97 -10.59 13.85
CA PHE A 84 1.49 -9.81 12.70
C PHE A 84 2.60 -8.99 12.03
N ALA A 85 3.72 -8.78 12.72
CA ALA A 85 4.83 -7.98 12.25
C ALA A 85 5.50 -8.61 11.01
N GLY A 86 5.76 -7.80 9.99
CA GLY A 86 6.32 -8.24 8.70
C GLY A 86 5.32 -8.94 7.78
N ARG A 87 4.01 -8.87 8.03
CA ARG A 87 3.00 -9.63 7.28
C ARG A 87 1.83 -8.78 6.81
N ASP A 88 1.08 -9.32 5.85
CA ASP A 88 -0.33 -8.93 5.71
C ASP A 88 -1.14 -9.67 6.76
N ALA A 89 -1.58 -8.93 7.77
CA ALA A 89 -2.32 -9.46 8.91
C ALA A 89 -3.84 -9.38 8.71
N SER A 90 -4.34 -9.06 7.51
CA SER A 90 -5.77 -8.84 7.25
C SER A 90 -6.64 -9.99 7.76
N ARG A 91 -6.32 -11.22 7.35
CA ARG A 91 -7.11 -12.40 7.72
C ARG A 91 -7.04 -12.69 9.22
N ALA A 92 -5.82 -12.69 9.77
CA ALA A 92 -5.58 -12.94 11.18
C ALA A 92 -6.28 -11.89 12.07
N LEU A 93 -6.24 -10.61 11.71
CA LEU A 93 -6.93 -9.53 12.42
C LEU A 93 -8.45 -9.65 12.29
N ALA A 94 -8.96 -9.98 11.09
CA ALA A 94 -10.39 -10.17 10.85
C ALA A 94 -10.97 -11.26 11.76
N LYS A 95 -10.25 -12.38 11.87
CA LYS A 95 -10.67 -13.55 12.66
C LYS A 95 -10.20 -13.51 14.11
N MET A 96 -9.48 -12.47 14.51
CA MET A 96 -8.82 -12.37 15.82
C MET A 96 -7.97 -13.61 16.16
N SER A 97 -7.27 -14.13 15.17
CA SER A 97 -6.57 -15.41 15.19
C SER A 97 -5.06 -15.22 15.21
N PHE A 98 -4.37 -16.10 15.95
CA PHE A 98 -2.91 -16.22 15.96
C PHE A 98 -2.44 -17.55 15.37
N GLU A 99 -3.36 -18.30 14.77
CA GLU A 99 -3.06 -19.59 14.15
C GLU A 99 -2.32 -19.39 12.83
N LYS A 100 -1.40 -20.31 12.53
CA LYS A 100 -0.52 -20.21 11.37
C LYS A 100 -1.29 -20.13 10.05
N GLU A 101 -2.41 -20.84 9.95
CA GLU A 101 -3.27 -20.89 8.77
C GLU A 101 -3.88 -19.53 8.44
N ASP A 102 -4.18 -18.72 9.45
CA ASP A 102 -4.72 -17.38 9.26
C ASP A 102 -3.61 -16.32 9.08
N LEU A 103 -2.44 -16.54 9.69
CA LEU A 103 -1.25 -15.68 9.55
C LEU A 103 -0.56 -15.77 8.19
N ASP A 104 -0.64 -16.94 7.55
CA ASP A 104 0.01 -17.22 6.27
C ASP A 104 -0.94 -17.11 5.07
N SER A 105 -2.23 -16.81 5.29
CA SER A 105 -3.24 -16.73 4.23
C SER A 105 -3.65 -15.29 3.93
N ASP A 106 -3.69 -14.97 2.64
CA ASP A 106 -4.20 -13.71 2.11
C ASP A 106 -5.63 -13.81 1.57
N ASP A 107 -6.24 -14.99 1.62
CA ASP A 107 -7.61 -15.19 1.20
C ASP A 107 -8.57 -14.57 2.23
N LEU A 108 -9.51 -13.77 1.73
CA LEU A 108 -10.55 -13.11 2.52
C LEU A 108 -11.95 -13.52 2.03
N SER A 109 -12.05 -14.48 1.11
CA SER A 109 -13.30 -14.86 0.45
C SER A 109 -14.30 -15.56 1.38
N ASP A 110 -13.80 -16.26 2.40
CA ASP A 110 -14.56 -17.00 3.40
C ASP A 110 -14.91 -16.19 4.65
N LEU A 111 -14.48 -14.92 4.74
CA LEU A 111 -14.76 -14.08 5.90
C LEU A 111 -16.27 -13.85 6.07
N SER A 112 -16.76 -14.10 7.29
CA SER A 112 -18.13 -13.80 7.68
C SER A 112 -18.39 -12.29 7.72
N PHE A 113 -19.65 -11.92 7.86
CA PHE A 113 -20.02 -10.51 8.07
C PHE A 113 -19.31 -9.92 9.30
N MET A 114 -19.26 -10.67 10.41
CA MET A 114 -18.61 -10.21 11.64
C MET A 114 -17.09 -10.09 11.50
N ASP A 115 -16.46 -10.99 10.75
CA ASP A 115 -15.01 -10.89 10.49
C ASP A 115 -14.69 -9.64 9.65
N LYS A 116 -15.55 -9.30 8.68
CA LYS A 116 -15.40 -8.10 7.85
C LYS A 116 -15.56 -6.81 8.66
N GLU A 117 -16.52 -6.76 9.57
CA GLU A 117 -16.66 -5.62 10.50
C GLU A 117 -15.44 -5.48 11.42
N THR A 118 -14.96 -6.60 11.97
CA THR A 118 -13.74 -6.61 12.79
C THR A 118 -12.53 -6.11 12.00
N LEU A 119 -12.38 -6.53 10.75
CA LEU A 119 -11.33 -6.05 9.86
C LEU A 119 -11.44 -4.55 9.59
N ASN A 120 -12.65 -4.04 9.35
CA ASN A 120 -12.90 -2.61 9.14
C ASN A 120 -12.54 -1.77 10.38
N ASP A 121 -12.82 -2.27 11.58
CA ASP A 121 -12.41 -1.65 12.83
C ASP A 121 -10.88 -1.57 12.95
N TRP A 122 -10.18 -2.65 12.56
CA TRP A 122 -8.72 -2.65 12.51
C TRP A 122 -8.16 -1.66 11.48
N VAL A 123 -8.74 -1.59 10.29
CA VAL A 123 -8.37 -0.60 9.27
C VAL A 123 -8.53 0.82 9.82
N THR A 124 -9.65 1.12 10.48
CA THR A 124 -9.91 2.42 11.12
C THR A 124 -8.92 2.69 12.25
N LYS A 125 -8.61 1.68 13.07
CA LYS A 125 -7.63 1.78 14.15
C LYS A 125 -6.23 2.08 13.64
N PHE A 126 -5.81 1.48 12.52
CA PHE A 126 -4.50 1.72 11.94
C PHE A 126 -4.41 3.08 11.25
N SER A 127 -5.37 3.39 10.38
CA SER A 127 -5.35 4.57 9.51
C SER A 127 -5.83 5.86 10.18
N VAL A 128 -6.84 5.79 11.05
CA VAL A 128 -7.51 6.95 11.64
C VAL A 128 -7.11 7.12 13.11
N TYR A 129 -7.40 6.14 13.98
CA TYR A 129 -7.22 6.33 15.42
C TYR A 129 -5.75 6.43 15.84
N ASN A 130 -4.91 5.51 15.38
CA ASN A 130 -3.47 5.59 15.62
C ASN A 130 -2.75 6.43 14.58
N SER A 131 -3.35 6.57 13.39
CA SER A 131 -2.78 7.28 12.24
C SER A 131 -1.33 6.85 11.99
N TYR A 132 -1.13 5.53 11.87
CA TYR A 132 0.19 4.99 11.58
C TYR A 132 0.63 5.46 10.18
N PRO A 133 1.92 5.83 10.00
CA PRO A 133 2.47 6.16 8.70
C PRO A 133 2.22 5.02 7.69
N ASN A 134 1.52 5.30 6.59
CA ASN A 134 1.41 4.35 5.50
C ASN A 134 2.68 4.44 4.64
N VAL A 135 3.46 3.35 4.62
CA VAL A 135 4.76 3.26 3.94
C VAL A 135 4.68 2.55 2.60
N GLY A 136 3.50 2.08 2.18
CA GLY A 136 3.40 1.36 0.92
C GLY A 136 2.21 0.43 0.81
N ARG A 137 2.32 -0.50 -0.15
CA ARG A 137 1.33 -1.55 -0.38
C ARG A 137 1.97 -2.90 -0.63
N VAL A 138 1.27 -3.98 -0.27
CA VAL A 138 1.65 -5.34 -0.65
C VAL A 138 1.34 -5.56 -2.13
N LEU A 139 2.32 -6.02 -2.89
CA LEU A 139 2.18 -6.35 -4.31
C LEU A 139 1.77 -7.82 -4.46
N ARG A 140 0.58 -8.05 -5.03
CA ARG A 140 0.04 -9.38 -5.24
C ARG A 140 0.13 -9.79 -6.69
N ARG A 141 0.90 -10.84 -6.99
CA ARG A 141 1.02 -11.38 -8.34
C ARG A 141 -0.08 -12.40 -8.61
N ARG A 142 -0.81 -12.23 -9.71
CA ARG A 142 -1.88 -13.12 -10.15
C ARG A 142 -2.18 -12.94 -11.62
N ASP A 143 -2.33 -14.05 -12.33
CA ASP A 143 -2.94 -14.06 -13.65
C ASP A 143 -4.46 -14.10 -13.48
N LEU A 144 -5.20 -13.38 -14.33
CA LEU A 144 -6.65 -13.22 -14.20
C LEU A 144 -7.33 -13.35 -15.55
N THR A 145 -8.54 -13.89 -15.58
CA THR A 145 -9.44 -13.70 -16.72
C THR A 145 -10.02 -12.27 -16.72
N LEU A 146 -10.65 -11.86 -17.82
CA LEU A 146 -11.37 -10.58 -17.88
C LEU A 146 -12.43 -10.46 -16.79
N GLU A 147 -13.19 -11.53 -16.52
CA GLU A 147 -14.22 -11.54 -15.48
C GLU A 147 -13.61 -11.37 -14.09
N GLN A 148 -12.51 -12.05 -13.82
CA GLN A 148 -11.80 -11.94 -12.54
C GLN A 148 -11.10 -10.59 -12.35
N LEU A 149 -10.76 -9.89 -13.44
CA LEU A 149 -10.16 -8.55 -13.41
C LEU A 149 -11.17 -7.46 -13.02
N ARG A 150 -12.46 -7.62 -13.37
CA ARG A 150 -13.50 -6.60 -13.16
C ARG A 150 -13.57 -5.99 -11.76
N PRO A 151 -13.47 -6.77 -10.66
CA PRO A 151 -13.61 -6.21 -9.32
C PRO A 151 -12.44 -5.31 -8.91
N PHE A 152 -11.33 -5.31 -9.67
CA PHE A 152 -10.15 -4.49 -9.42
C PHE A 152 -10.29 -3.08 -10.00
N ASN A 153 -11.42 -2.43 -9.68
CA ASN A 153 -11.77 -1.09 -10.13
C ASN A 153 -11.65 -0.01 -9.04
N GLY A 154 -11.06 -0.36 -7.89
CA GLY A 154 -10.98 0.51 -6.72
C GLY A 154 -12.24 0.52 -5.84
N LEU A 155 -13.29 -0.21 -6.20
CA LEU A 155 -14.57 -0.23 -5.48
C LEU A 155 -14.96 -1.65 -5.02
N ASP A 156 -14.94 -2.62 -5.91
CA ASP A 156 -15.69 -3.88 -5.67
C ASP A 156 -14.86 -4.96 -4.95
N ASN A 157 -13.53 -4.87 -4.97
CA ASN A 157 -12.67 -5.75 -4.20
C ASN A 157 -12.42 -5.21 -2.78
N PRO A 158 -12.23 -6.08 -1.76
CA PRO A 158 -12.06 -5.66 -0.37
C PRO A 158 -10.85 -4.74 -0.14
N ARG A 159 -9.82 -4.89 -0.97
CA ARG A 159 -8.55 -4.14 -0.86
C ARG A 159 -8.56 -2.82 -1.63
N LYS A 160 -9.67 -2.50 -2.32
CA LYS A 160 -9.84 -1.30 -3.15
C LYS A 160 -8.68 -1.09 -4.13
N VAL A 161 -8.12 -2.19 -4.61
CA VAL A 161 -7.03 -2.21 -5.60
C VAL A 161 -7.59 -1.82 -6.96
N VAL A 162 -6.80 -1.09 -7.74
CA VAL A 162 -7.08 -0.75 -9.13
C VAL A 162 -6.07 -1.45 -10.02
N TYR A 163 -6.56 -2.36 -10.87
CA TYR A 163 -5.78 -2.98 -11.93
C TYR A 163 -6.21 -2.46 -13.28
N VAL A 164 -5.27 -2.41 -14.22
CA VAL A 164 -5.54 -2.08 -15.63
C VAL A 164 -4.77 -3.09 -16.48
N ALA A 165 -5.43 -3.70 -17.46
CA ALA A 165 -4.78 -4.58 -18.41
C ALA A 165 -4.43 -3.84 -19.71
N VAL A 166 -3.16 -3.95 -20.13
CA VAL A 166 -2.64 -3.39 -21.37
C VAL A 166 -1.74 -4.42 -22.06
N ASN A 167 -2.08 -4.75 -23.30
CA ASN A 167 -1.42 -5.72 -24.16
C ASN A 167 -1.20 -7.07 -23.46
N GLY A 168 -2.23 -7.56 -22.76
CA GLY A 168 -2.21 -8.82 -22.01
C GLY A 168 -1.42 -8.79 -20.70
N ASN A 169 -0.79 -7.67 -20.31
CA ASN A 169 -0.20 -7.49 -18.98
C ASN A 169 -1.20 -6.81 -18.05
N ILE A 170 -1.24 -7.21 -16.77
CA ILE A 170 -2.04 -6.58 -15.73
C ILE A 170 -1.11 -5.73 -14.87
N TYR A 171 -1.42 -4.44 -14.73
CA TYR A 171 -0.65 -3.48 -13.94
C TYR A 171 -1.39 -3.09 -12.67
N ASP A 172 -0.68 -3.04 -11.54
CA ASP A 172 -1.22 -2.40 -10.32
C ASP A 172 -0.96 -0.90 -10.37
N VAL A 173 -2.02 -0.14 -10.61
CA VAL A 173 -1.96 1.31 -10.74
C VAL A 173 -2.40 2.02 -9.44
N THR A 174 -2.59 1.28 -8.35
CA THR A 174 -3.23 1.83 -7.15
C THR A 174 -2.34 2.82 -6.41
N LEU A 175 -1.02 2.64 -6.38
CA LEU A 175 -0.13 3.50 -5.59
C LEU A 175 0.08 4.87 -6.25
N ASP A 176 0.46 4.89 -7.53
CA ASP A 176 0.89 6.08 -8.27
C ASP A 176 -0.04 6.45 -9.45
N GLY A 177 -1.19 5.78 -9.54
CA GLY A 177 -2.16 5.94 -10.63
C GLY A 177 -3.59 6.15 -10.17
N LEU A 178 -3.86 6.20 -8.86
CA LEU A 178 -5.22 6.31 -8.33
C LEU A 178 -5.94 7.58 -8.79
N ASP A 179 -5.24 8.72 -8.89
CA ASP A 179 -5.81 9.98 -9.38
C ASP A 179 -6.23 9.92 -10.86
N HIS A 180 -5.71 8.93 -11.61
CA HIS A 180 -6.02 8.72 -13.02
C HIS A 180 -7.08 7.63 -13.21
N TYR A 181 -6.86 6.46 -12.60
CA TYR A 181 -7.63 5.24 -12.86
C TYR A 181 -8.57 4.87 -11.71
N GLY A 182 -8.47 5.53 -10.56
CA GLY A 182 -9.38 5.33 -9.44
C GLY A 182 -10.78 5.86 -9.73
N PRO A 183 -11.73 5.68 -8.80
CA PRO A 183 -13.16 5.97 -9.01
C PRO A 183 -13.48 7.43 -9.41
N GLU A 184 -12.63 8.37 -9.00
CA GLU A 184 -12.74 9.79 -9.29
C GLU A 184 -11.81 10.26 -10.44
N GLY A 185 -11.01 9.36 -10.98
CA GLY A 185 -10.03 9.67 -12.03
C GLY A 185 -10.64 9.80 -13.42
N GLY A 186 -9.97 10.57 -14.29
CA GLY A 186 -10.42 10.80 -15.68
C GLY A 186 -10.32 9.57 -16.60
N TYR A 187 -9.56 8.55 -16.20
CA TYR A 187 -9.38 7.28 -16.91
C TYR A 187 -10.05 6.11 -16.19
N LYS A 188 -10.98 6.38 -15.26
CA LYS A 188 -11.64 5.35 -14.44
C LYS A 188 -12.35 4.25 -15.23
N GLN A 189 -12.78 4.51 -16.47
CA GLN A 189 -13.35 3.44 -17.31
C GLN A 189 -12.36 2.31 -17.63
N PHE A 190 -11.06 2.49 -17.42
CA PHE A 190 -10.05 1.43 -17.61
C PHE A 190 -9.86 0.55 -16.36
N ALA A 191 -10.39 0.97 -15.21
CA ALA A 191 -10.23 0.28 -13.94
C ALA A 191 -10.90 -1.11 -14.00
N GLY A 192 -10.14 -2.15 -13.71
CA GLY A 192 -10.59 -3.54 -13.76
C GLY A 192 -10.84 -4.08 -15.18
N ARG A 193 -10.26 -3.49 -16.22
CA ARG A 193 -10.53 -3.84 -17.63
C ARG A 193 -9.28 -4.01 -18.46
N ASP A 194 -9.45 -4.67 -19.61
CA ASP A 194 -8.49 -4.57 -20.72
C ASP A 194 -8.80 -3.31 -21.54
N CYS A 195 -7.86 -2.37 -21.57
CA CYS A 195 -7.96 -1.13 -22.32
C CYS A 195 -7.01 -1.08 -23.52
N SER A 196 -6.44 -2.21 -23.95
CA SER A 196 -5.47 -2.28 -25.06
C SER A 196 -6.01 -1.65 -26.33
N ARG A 197 -7.21 -2.06 -26.77
CA ARG A 197 -7.84 -1.52 -27.98
C ARG A 197 -8.25 -0.06 -27.81
N SER A 198 -8.82 0.31 -26.66
CA SER A 198 -9.11 1.71 -26.34
C SER A 198 -7.89 2.62 -26.44
N LEU A 199 -6.74 2.18 -25.90
CA LEU A 199 -5.48 2.92 -25.98
C LEU A 199 -4.93 2.97 -27.41
N ALA A 200 -4.98 1.85 -28.15
CA ALA A 200 -4.58 1.78 -29.55
C ALA A 200 -5.38 2.75 -30.43
N CYS A 201 -6.70 2.80 -30.22
CA CYS A 201 -7.64 3.63 -30.97
C CYS A 201 -7.80 5.05 -30.40
N MET A 202 -7.12 5.38 -29.29
CA MET A 202 -7.26 6.65 -28.57
C MET A 202 -8.73 7.02 -28.27
N SER A 203 -9.49 6.04 -27.77
CA SER A 203 -10.94 6.15 -27.59
C SER A 203 -11.40 5.59 -26.25
N PHE A 204 -12.44 6.19 -25.69
CA PHE A 204 -13.12 5.77 -24.46
C PHE A 204 -14.47 5.08 -24.70
N LEU A 205 -14.79 4.78 -25.96
CA LEU A 205 -16.02 4.07 -26.29
C LEU A 205 -15.99 2.67 -25.67
N ASP A 206 -17.12 2.28 -25.07
CA ASP A 206 -17.23 1.03 -24.32
C ASP A 206 -17.01 -0.21 -25.20
N GLU A 207 -17.35 -0.13 -26.49
CA GLU A 207 -17.12 -1.19 -27.48
C GLU A 207 -15.64 -1.55 -27.70
N TYR A 208 -14.72 -0.67 -27.29
CA TYR A 208 -13.27 -0.92 -27.37
C TYR A 208 -12.66 -1.42 -26.06
N LEU A 209 -13.45 -1.49 -25.00
CA LEU A 209 -13.01 -1.99 -23.70
C LEU A 209 -13.36 -3.47 -23.55
N ASP A 210 -12.48 -4.20 -22.86
CA ASP A 210 -12.53 -5.68 -22.74
C ASP A 210 -12.58 -6.40 -24.09
N ASN A 211 -12.07 -5.74 -25.12
CA ASN A 211 -11.82 -6.33 -26.41
C ASN A 211 -10.32 -6.58 -26.54
N PRO A 212 -9.81 -7.73 -26.02
CA PRO A 212 -8.39 -8.07 -26.09
C PRO A 212 -7.98 -8.39 -27.54
N THR A 213 -8.92 -8.51 -28.47
CA THR A 213 -8.59 -8.74 -29.89
C THR A 213 -8.09 -7.44 -30.50
N LEU A 214 -6.80 -7.45 -30.85
CA LEU A 214 -6.15 -6.39 -31.62
C LEU A 214 -6.39 -6.59 -33.13
N GLU A 215 -7.40 -7.38 -33.51
CA GLU A 215 -7.75 -7.60 -34.91
C GLU A 215 -8.26 -6.31 -35.54
N GLY A 216 -7.78 -6.04 -36.76
CA GLY A 216 -8.19 -4.89 -37.56
C GLY A 216 -7.65 -3.54 -37.09
N ILE A 217 -6.72 -3.48 -36.12
CA ILE A 217 -6.02 -2.23 -35.83
C ILE A 217 -4.94 -1.95 -36.88
N THR A 218 -4.69 -0.68 -37.17
CA THR A 218 -3.65 -0.25 -38.12
C THR A 218 -2.25 -0.32 -37.50
N GLU A 219 -1.19 -0.28 -38.32
CA GLU A 219 0.19 -0.19 -37.83
C GLU A 219 0.40 1.01 -36.89
N GLN A 220 -0.20 2.17 -37.22
CA GLN A 220 -0.13 3.36 -36.37
C GLN A 220 -0.82 3.17 -35.01
N GLN A 221 -1.94 2.45 -34.97
CA GLN A 221 -2.64 2.12 -33.72
C GLN A 221 -1.82 1.11 -32.89
N GLN A 222 -1.17 0.14 -33.55
CA GLN A 222 -0.25 -0.80 -32.90
C GLN A 222 0.95 -0.08 -32.28
N GLU A 223 1.57 0.87 -32.99
CA GLU A 223 2.65 1.70 -32.43
C GLU A 223 2.18 2.54 -31.24
N THR A 224 0.96 3.10 -31.33
CA THR A 224 0.34 3.85 -30.22
C THR A 224 0.19 2.96 -28.99
N LEU A 225 -0.30 1.73 -29.15
CA LEU A 225 -0.43 0.77 -28.07
C LEU A 225 0.92 0.41 -27.45
N THR A 226 1.95 0.14 -28.27
CA THR A 226 3.30 -0.17 -27.77
C THR A 226 3.85 0.98 -26.93
N LYS A 227 3.69 2.24 -27.37
CA LYS A 227 4.11 3.42 -26.59
C LYS A 227 3.37 3.53 -25.26
N TRP A 228 2.08 3.17 -25.22
CA TRP A 228 1.34 3.12 -23.96
C TRP A 228 1.84 2.00 -23.06
N GLU A 229 2.04 0.81 -23.60
CA GLU A 229 2.58 -0.32 -22.84
C GLU A 229 3.93 0.02 -22.19
N ASP A 230 4.84 0.67 -22.93
CA ASP A 230 6.14 1.10 -22.40
C ASP A 230 6.00 2.09 -21.24
N LYS A 231 5.09 3.08 -21.35
CA LYS A 231 4.79 4.01 -20.26
C LYS A 231 4.23 3.30 -19.02
N PHE A 232 3.36 2.30 -19.22
CA PHE A 232 2.81 1.52 -18.11
C PHE A 232 3.90 0.69 -17.42
N LYS A 233 4.79 0.03 -18.19
CA LYS A 233 5.94 -0.72 -17.64
C LYS A 233 6.91 0.14 -16.86
N GLU A 234 7.13 1.38 -17.29
CA GLU A 234 8.00 2.32 -16.59
C GLU A 234 7.40 2.78 -15.26
N LYS A 235 6.09 3.00 -15.22
CA LYS A 235 5.41 3.65 -14.08
C LYS A 235 4.79 2.68 -13.08
N TYR A 236 4.33 1.51 -13.52
CA TYR A 236 3.51 0.61 -12.71
C TYR A 236 4.07 -0.82 -12.71
N PRO A 237 4.03 -1.53 -11.57
CA PRO A 237 4.44 -2.92 -11.53
C PRO A 237 3.44 -3.81 -12.29
N VAL A 238 3.98 -4.75 -13.05
CA VAL A 238 3.19 -5.84 -13.64
C VAL A 238 2.90 -6.87 -12.53
N VAL A 239 1.62 -7.16 -12.32
CA VAL A 239 1.16 -8.16 -11.34
C VAL A 239 0.80 -9.49 -11.98
N GLY A 240 0.59 -9.55 -13.29
CA GLY A 240 0.35 -10.81 -13.98
C GLY A 240 -0.07 -10.63 -15.42
N LYS A 241 -0.66 -11.68 -15.98
CA LYS A 241 -1.14 -11.75 -17.35
C LYS A 241 -2.65 -11.92 -17.39
N LEU A 242 -3.25 -11.35 -18.43
CA LEU A 242 -4.64 -11.61 -18.76
C LEU A 242 -4.74 -12.98 -19.45
N ILE A 243 -5.48 -13.90 -18.85
CA ILE A 243 -5.76 -15.23 -19.37
C ILE A 243 -6.91 -15.12 -20.37
N LYS A 244 -6.72 -15.72 -21.55
CA LYS A 244 -7.71 -15.80 -22.63
C LYS A 244 -8.63 -17.00 -22.46
#